data_AF-A0A4V2U434-F1
#
_entry.id   AF-A0A4V2U434-F1
#
_cell.length_a   1.000
_cell.length_b   1.000
_cell.length_c   1.000
_cell.angle_alpha   90.00
_cell.angle_beta   90.00
_cell.angle_gamma   90.00
#
_symmetry.space_group_name_H-M   'P 1'
#
loop_
_entity.id
_entity.type
_entity.pdbx_description
1 polymer ?
#
loop_
_entity_poly.entity_id
_entity_poly.type
_entity_poly.pdbx_seq_one_letter_code
_entity_poly.pdbx_strand_id
1 'polypeptide(L)'
;MFAMIDESGRVCELFQDNPGVWPAPQRLVDVSGVEGIAENWTMDEAGAFHPPPASPPIDLLAYAADRRWRQEVGGITISGVPIATDDRSKIMIMGARVAAEADPDWSTIWHGADGGTYPIDAAAIVAISDAVQAHVNQGFATFAEVKAEIEAGEITTPEEVDAAFD
;
A
#
# COMPACT_ATOMS: atom_id res chain seq x y z
N MET A 1 -12.89 -35.88 11.03
CA MET A 1 -11.98 -34.84 10.53
C MET A 1 -10.57 -35.15 11.02
N PHE A 2 -9.59 -35.08 10.13
CA PHE A 2 -8.19 -35.37 10.42
C PHE A 2 -7.32 -34.18 10.00
N ALA A 3 -6.26 -33.91 10.77
CA ALA A 3 -5.26 -32.91 10.44
C ALA A 3 -3.95 -33.60 10.04
N MET A 4 -3.35 -33.19 8.93
CA MET A 4 -1.95 -33.47 8.64
C MET A 4 -1.07 -32.47 9.39
N ILE A 5 -0.18 -32.98 10.22
CA ILE A 5 0.73 -32.20 11.04
C ILE A 5 2.16 -32.41 10.55
N ASP A 6 2.90 -31.33 10.27
CA ASP A 6 4.33 -31.40 9.92
C ASP A 6 5.24 -31.59 11.14
N GLU A 7 6.56 -31.70 10.91
CA GLU A 7 7.57 -31.86 11.96
C GLU A 7 7.57 -30.75 13.02
N SER A 8 7.07 -29.56 12.69
CA SER A 8 7.00 -28.43 13.60
C SER A 8 5.75 -28.44 14.48
N GLY A 9 4.86 -29.43 14.30
CA GLY A 9 3.57 -29.48 14.98
C GLY A 9 2.49 -28.65 14.29
N ARG A 10 2.74 -28.09 13.10
CA ARG A 10 1.78 -27.24 12.38
C ARG A 10 0.80 -28.07 11.57
N VAL A 11 -0.48 -27.71 11.63
CA VAL A 11 -1.55 -28.23 10.77
C VAL A 11 -1.35 -27.70 9.35
N CYS A 12 -0.99 -28.59 8.42
CA CYS A 12 -0.78 -28.24 7.02
C CYS A 12 -2.03 -28.38 6.17
N GLU A 13 -2.92 -29.31 6.51
CA GLU A 13 -4.11 -29.63 5.73
C GLU A 13 -5.15 -30.32 6.62
N LEU A 14 -6.44 -30.09 6.31
CA LEU A 14 -7.58 -30.72 6.99
C LEU A 14 -8.38 -31.61 6.04
N PHE A 15 -8.70 -32.81 6.51
CA PHE A 15 -9.46 -33.81 5.77
C PHE A 15 -10.76 -34.14 6.50
N GLN A 16 -11.88 -34.23 5.76
CA GLN A 16 -13.16 -34.62 6.35
C GLN A 16 -13.14 -36.08 6.84
N ASP A 17 -12.66 -36.98 5.98
CA ASP A 17 -12.48 -38.40 6.23
C ASP A 17 -10.99 -38.76 6.38
N ASN A 18 -10.70 -39.97 6.86
CA ASN A 18 -9.32 -40.44 7.01
C ASN A 18 -8.69 -40.69 5.62
N PRO A 19 -7.65 -39.93 5.21
CA PRO A 19 -7.02 -40.10 3.91
C PRO A 19 -6.08 -41.32 3.83
N GLY A 20 -5.92 -42.08 4.91
CA GLY A 20 -5.06 -43.27 5.00
C GLY A 20 -3.75 -43.01 5.74
N VAL A 21 -2.75 -43.85 5.47
CA VAL A 21 -1.43 -43.76 6.13
C VAL A 21 -0.58 -42.71 5.44
N TRP A 22 -0.04 -41.76 6.20
CA TRP A 22 0.87 -40.74 5.70
C TRP A 22 2.33 -41.08 6.00
N PRO A 23 3.27 -40.82 5.07
CA PRO A 23 4.68 -41.07 5.29
C PRO A 23 5.25 -40.11 6.34
N ALA A 24 6.19 -40.63 7.13
CA ALA A 24 7.03 -39.78 7.96
C ALA A 24 7.72 -38.70 7.09
N PRO A 25 7.84 -37.47 7.59
CA PRO A 25 7.72 -37.10 9.00
C PRO A 25 6.36 -36.50 9.41
N GLN A 26 5.41 -36.46 8.48
CA GLN A 26 4.08 -35.91 8.72
C GLN A 26 3.22 -36.93 9.48
N ARG A 27 2.39 -36.44 10.40
CA ARG A 27 1.48 -37.25 11.19
C ARG A 27 0.05 -36.88 10.90
N LEU A 28 -0.80 -37.88 10.73
CA LEU A 28 -2.24 -37.72 10.70
C LEU A 28 -2.81 -37.81 12.12
N VAL A 29 -3.57 -36.81 12.55
CA VAL A 29 -4.20 -36.76 13.89
C VAL A 29 -5.71 -36.59 13.74
N ASP A 30 -6.49 -37.37 14.50
CA ASP A 30 -7.94 -37.18 14.60
C ASP A 30 -8.22 -35.90 15.41
N VAL A 31 -8.85 -34.92 14.77
CA VAL A 31 -9.18 -33.62 15.35
C VAL A 31 -10.70 -33.39 15.40
N SER A 32 -11.49 -34.45 15.31
CA SER A 32 -12.96 -34.38 15.34
C SER A 32 -13.53 -33.73 16.61
N GLY A 33 -12.79 -33.73 17.72
CA GLY A 33 -13.16 -33.05 18.96
C GLY A 33 -12.59 -31.63 19.14
N VAL A 34 -11.85 -31.10 18.16
CA VAL A 34 -11.22 -29.78 18.25
C VAL A 34 -12.09 -28.75 17.52
N GLU A 35 -12.82 -27.94 18.28
CA GLU A 35 -13.69 -26.91 17.73
C GLU A 35 -12.88 -25.79 17.06
N GLY A 36 -13.26 -25.41 15.83
CA GLY A 36 -12.65 -24.29 15.11
C GLY A 36 -11.24 -24.54 14.57
N ILE A 37 -10.75 -25.79 14.57
CA ILE A 37 -9.45 -26.14 14.01
C ILE A 37 -9.29 -25.65 12.57
N ALA A 38 -8.15 -25.05 12.25
CA ALA A 38 -7.83 -24.57 10.91
C ALA A 38 -6.37 -24.87 10.56
N GLU A 39 -6.04 -24.70 9.28
CA GLU A 39 -4.65 -24.73 8.81
C GLU A 39 -3.81 -23.66 9.53
N ASN A 40 -2.51 -23.92 9.66
CA ASN A 40 -1.51 -23.11 10.38
C ASN A 40 -1.67 -23.06 11.91
N TRP A 41 -2.64 -23.75 12.51
CA TRP A 41 -2.63 -24.01 13.94
C TRP A 41 -1.44 -24.89 14.32
N THR A 42 -0.91 -24.74 15.53
CA THR A 42 0.20 -25.55 16.04
C THR A 42 -0.26 -26.43 17.20
N MET A 43 0.15 -27.70 17.16
CA MET A 43 -0.07 -28.65 18.23
C MET A 43 1.12 -28.63 19.19
N ASP A 44 0.88 -28.38 20.48
CA ASP A 44 1.93 -28.37 21.49
C ASP A 44 2.33 -29.79 21.96
N GLU A 45 3.33 -29.87 22.85
CA GLU A 45 3.82 -31.14 23.40
C GLU A 45 2.74 -31.91 24.20
N ALA A 46 1.73 -31.22 24.72
CA ALA A 46 0.60 -31.81 25.45
C ALA A 46 -0.53 -32.28 24.51
N GLY A 47 -0.42 -32.02 23.20
CA GLY A 47 -1.42 -32.37 22.20
C GLY A 47 -2.55 -31.34 22.07
N ALA A 48 -2.43 -30.15 22.67
CA ALA A 48 -3.39 -29.07 22.50
C ALA A 48 -3.08 -28.26 21.25
N PHE A 49 -4.12 -27.85 20.53
CA PHE A 49 -4.00 -27.04 19.32
C PHE A 49 -4.19 -25.56 19.64
N HIS A 50 -3.26 -24.74 19.15
CA HIS A 50 -3.27 -23.30 19.33
C HIS A 50 -3.39 -22.62 17.96
N PRO A 51 -4.25 -21.60 17.82
CA PRO A 51 -4.25 -20.79 16.61
C PRO A 51 -2.89 -20.11 16.44
N PRO A 52 -2.50 -19.78 15.20
CA PRO A 52 -1.36 -18.91 15.00
C PRO A 52 -1.55 -17.61 15.79
N PRO A 53 -0.48 -17.02 16.35
CA PRO A 53 -0.59 -15.74 17.03
C PRO A 53 -1.22 -14.72 16.09
N ALA A 54 -2.20 -13.95 16.59
CA ALA A 54 -2.78 -12.87 15.81
C ALA A 54 -1.67 -11.91 15.37
N SER A 55 -1.70 -11.52 14.09
CA SER A 55 -0.84 -10.45 13.59
C SER A 55 -1.02 -9.20 14.46
N PRO A 56 0.05 -8.45 14.76
CA PRO A 56 -0.10 -7.19 15.46
C PRO A 56 -1.08 -6.30 14.68
N PRO A 57 -1.96 -5.56 15.37
CA PRO A 57 -2.87 -4.65 14.70
C PRO A 57 -2.07 -3.61 13.91
N ILE A 58 -2.44 -3.41 12.65
CA ILE A 58 -1.85 -2.36 11.80
C ILE A 58 -2.50 -1.03 12.18
N ASP A 59 -1.68 -0.01 12.40
CA ASP A 59 -2.18 1.36 12.51
C ASP A 59 -2.58 1.86 11.11
N LEU A 60 -3.86 1.69 10.77
CA LEU A 60 -4.41 2.07 9.46
C LEU A 60 -4.29 3.57 9.20
N LEU A 61 -4.35 4.41 10.23
CA LEU A 61 -4.17 5.86 10.07
C LEU A 61 -2.73 6.20 9.70
N ALA A 62 -1.75 5.56 10.34
CA ALA A 62 -0.35 5.70 9.96
C ALA A 62 -0.10 5.16 8.55
N TYR A 63 -0.72 4.02 8.18
CA TYR A 63 -0.63 3.46 6.84
C TYR A 63 -1.19 4.42 5.78
N ALA A 64 -2.41 4.96 5.99
CA ALA A 64 -3.02 5.92 5.08
C ALA A 64 -2.20 7.21 4.94
N ALA A 65 -1.60 7.70 6.03
CA ALA A 65 -0.77 8.90 6.01
C ALA A 65 0.50 8.71 5.16
N ASP A 66 1.11 7.52 5.24
CA ASP A 66 2.25 7.11 4.41
C ASP A 66 1.83 6.89 2.95
N ARG A 67 0.70 6.22 2.68
CA ARG A 67 0.18 6.03 1.31
C ARG A 67 -0.08 7.36 0.60
N ARG A 68 -0.69 8.32 1.28
CA ARG A 68 -0.86 9.71 0.82
C ARG A 68 0.48 10.38 0.55
N TRP A 69 1.46 10.22 1.45
CA TRP A 69 2.80 10.78 1.24
C TRP A 69 3.46 10.23 -0.03
N ARG A 70 3.39 8.91 -0.24
CA ARG A 70 3.92 8.25 -1.44
C ARG A 70 3.26 8.79 -2.72
N GLN A 71 1.94 9.00 -2.71
CA GLN A 71 1.26 9.64 -3.84
C GLN A 71 1.77 11.07 -4.03
N GLU A 72 1.81 11.88 -2.97
CA GLU A 72 2.25 13.27 -3.00
C GLU A 72 3.62 13.43 -3.68
N VAL A 73 4.60 12.57 -3.33
CA VAL A 73 5.97 12.66 -3.85
C VAL A 73 6.25 11.78 -5.07
N GLY A 74 5.27 10.97 -5.50
CA GLY A 74 5.42 9.95 -6.55
C GLY A 74 5.64 10.49 -7.97
N GLY A 75 5.48 11.80 -8.17
CA GLY A 75 5.59 12.45 -9.47
C GLY A 75 4.33 12.31 -10.32
N ILE A 76 4.25 13.13 -11.38
CA ILE A 76 3.19 13.09 -12.39
C ILE A 76 3.80 13.32 -13.78
N THR A 77 3.10 12.92 -14.84
CA THR A 77 3.53 13.21 -16.22
C THR A 77 2.57 14.20 -16.87
N ILE A 78 3.08 15.33 -17.35
CA ILE A 78 2.30 16.37 -18.02
C ILE A 78 2.86 16.58 -19.43
N SER A 79 2.03 16.35 -20.44
CA SER A 79 2.41 16.50 -21.86
C SER A 79 3.69 15.75 -22.24
N GLY A 80 3.93 14.58 -21.64
CA GLY A 80 5.13 13.76 -21.87
C GLY A 80 6.36 14.18 -21.06
N VAL A 81 6.26 15.20 -20.20
CA VAL A 81 7.31 15.61 -19.26
C VAL A 81 7.06 14.93 -17.91
N PRO A 82 7.98 14.06 -17.43
CA PRO A 82 7.90 13.50 -16.09
C PRO A 82 8.35 14.54 -15.06
N ILE A 83 7.42 14.96 -14.20
CA ILE A 83 7.60 16.00 -13.19
C ILE A 83 7.68 15.34 -11.81
N ALA A 84 8.80 15.56 -11.11
CA ALA A 84 8.91 15.18 -9.71
C ALA A 84 7.99 16.07 -8.86
N THR A 85 7.39 15.51 -7.80
CA THR A 85 6.49 16.23 -6.89
C THR A 85 6.98 16.17 -5.44
N ASP A 86 8.26 15.91 -5.22
CA ASP A 86 8.89 16.10 -3.91
C ASP A 86 8.97 17.59 -3.53
N ASP A 87 9.29 17.86 -2.27
CA ASP A 87 9.28 19.22 -1.71
C ASP A 87 10.23 20.17 -2.44
N ARG A 88 11.40 19.68 -2.88
CA ARG A 88 12.34 20.51 -3.64
C ARG A 88 11.73 20.86 -5.00
N SER A 89 11.16 19.88 -5.70
CA SER A 89 10.54 20.13 -7.01
C SER A 89 9.39 21.13 -6.92
N LYS A 90 8.49 21.01 -5.93
CA LYS A 90 7.39 21.96 -5.70
C LYS A 90 7.89 23.40 -5.51
N ILE A 91 8.98 23.60 -4.77
CA ILE A 91 9.59 24.92 -4.58
C ILE A 91 10.13 25.49 -5.91
N MET A 92 10.82 24.66 -6.70
CA MET A 92 11.37 25.09 -7.99
C MET A 92 10.27 25.44 -8.99
N ILE A 93 9.20 24.64 -9.03
CA ILE A 93 8.02 24.89 -9.87
C ILE A 93 7.35 26.20 -9.48
N MET A 94 7.18 26.48 -8.19
CA MET A 94 6.62 27.75 -7.70
C MET A 94 7.47 28.94 -8.15
N GLY A 95 8.79 28.87 -8.01
CA GLY A 95 9.69 29.95 -8.47
C GLY A 95 9.64 30.16 -9.99
N ALA A 96 9.58 29.08 -10.76
CA ALA A 96 9.49 29.12 -12.21
C ALA A 96 8.13 29.67 -12.69
N ARG A 97 7.03 29.34 -12.02
CA ARG A 97 5.71 29.94 -12.27
C ARG A 97 5.72 31.45 -12.05
N VAL A 98 6.29 31.94 -10.94
CA VAL A 98 6.39 33.38 -10.67
C VAL A 98 7.18 34.09 -11.77
N ALA A 99 8.27 33.49 -12.26
CA ALA A 99 9.04 34.05 -13.36
C ALA A 99 8.24 34.10 -14.67
N ALA A 100 7.53 33.02 -15.00
CA ALA A 100 6.67 32.94 -16.19
C ALA A 100 5.46 33.88 -16.16
N GLU A 101 4.88 34.14 -14.98
CA GLU A 101 3.80 35.12 -14.83
C GLU A 101 4.29 36.56 -15.02
N ALA A 102 5.56 36.83 -14.69
CA ALA A 102 6.20 38.14 -14.88
C ALA A 102 6.71 38.37 -16.31
N ASP A 103 7.07 37.31 -17.02
CA ASP A 103 7.62 37.33 -18.37
C ASP A 103 6.98 36.24 -19.26
N PRO A 104 6.05 36.62 -20.16
CA PRO A 104 5.42 35.67 -21.09
C PRO A 104 6.39 34.96 -22.05
N ASP A 105 7.57 35.53 -22.30
CA ASP A 105 8.61 34.94 -23.16
C ASP A 105 9.59 34.06 -22.35
N TRP A 106 9.34 33.87 -21.04
CA TRP A 106 10.15 33.02 -20.19
C TRP A 106 10.22 31.58 -20.72
N SER A 107 11.42 31.01 -20.66
CA SER A 107 11.64 29.60 -20.97
C SER A 107 12.81 29.04 -20.16
N THR A 108 12.84 27.72 -20.01
CA THR A 108 13.93 27.00 -19.36
C THR A 108 14.13 25.61 -19.94
N ILE A 109 15.27 25.00 -19.60
CA ILE A 109 15.50 23.57 -19.77
C ILE A 109 15.25 22.88 -18.44
N TRP A 110 14.08 22.27 -18.33
CA TRP A 110 13.68 21.52 -17.15
C TRP A 110 14.33 20.14 -17.12
N HIS A 111 14.72 19.68 -15.94
CA HIS A 111 15.22 18.32 -15.75
C HIS A 111 14.08 17.45 -15.24
N GLY A 112 13.67 16.48 -16.05
CA GLY A 112 12.59 15.56 -15.72
C GLY A 112 13.00 14.54 -14.66
N ALA A 113 12.00 13.93 -14.01
CA ALA A 113 12.22 12.91 -12.99
C ALA A 113 12.89 11.64 -13.54
N ASP A 114 12.86 11.43 -14.86
CA ASP A 114 13.52 10.35 -15.57
C ASP A 114 15.00 10.65 -15.91
N GLY A 115 15.51 11.82 -15.53
CA GLY A 115 16.86 12.29 -15.87
C GLY A 115 16.97 12.93 -17.26
N GLY A 116 15.88 13.02 -18.01
CA GLY A 116 15.82 13.73 -19.29
C GLY A 116 15.79 15.25 -19.13
N THR A 117 15.93 15.97 -20.25
CA THR A 117 15.81 17.43 -20.30
C THR A 117 14.74 17.85 -21.28
N TYR A 118 13.96 18.85 -20.89
CA TYR A 118 12.74 19.26 -21.59
C TYR A 118 12.71 20.78 -21.73
N PRO A 119 12.52 21.33 -22.95
CA PRO A 119 12.23 22.74 -23.10
C PRO A 119 10.84 23.03 -22.55
N ILE A 120 10.74 23.98 -21.63
CA ILE A 120 9.48 24.41 -21.02
C ILE A 120 9.37 25.92 -21.18
N ASP A 121 8.25 26.38 -21.72
CA ASP A 121 7.90 27.80 -21.82
C ASP A 121 6.98 28.25 -20.67
N ALA A 122 6.64 29.53 -20.65
CA ALA A 122 5.79 30.14 -19.64
C ALA A 122 4.42 29.44 -19.51
N ALA A 123 3.78 29.08 -20.62
CA ALA A 123 2.48 28.42 -20.60
C ALA A 123 2.58 27.01 -20.02
N ALA A 124 3.61 26.25 -20.40
CA ALA A 124 3.83 24.89 -19.93
C ALA A 124 4.14 24.84 -18.42
N ILE A 125 4.96 25.76 -17.89
CA ILE A 125 5.26 25.75 -16.44
C ILE A 125 4.05 26.14 -15.59
N VAL A 126 3.19 27.03 -16.07
CA VAL A 126 1.92 27.36 -15.39
C VAL A 126 1.03 26.12 -15.34
N ALA A 127 0.84 25.42 -16.46
CA ALA A 127 0.06 24.19 -16.52
C ALA A 127 0.64 23.07 -15.62
N ILE A 128 1.96 22.93 -15.58
CA ILE A 128 2.65 21.99 -14.68
C ILE A 128 2.38 22.37 -13.22
N SER A 129 2.51 23.65 -12.87
CA SER A 129 2.26 24.10 -11.51
C SER A 129 0.82 23.84 -11.06
N ASP A 130 -0.17 24.10 -11.92
CA ASP A 130 -1.58 23.83 -11.63
C ASP A 130 -1.81 22.32 -11.44
N ALA A 131 -1.22 21.49 -12.30
CA ALA A 131 -1.34 20.04 -12.20
C ALA A 131 -0.70 19.46 -10.94
N VAL A 132 0.49 19.96 -10.55
CA VAL A 132 1.15 19.55 -9.29
C VAL A 132 0.32 19.96 -8.08
N GLN A 133 -0.27 21.16 -8.10
CA GLN A 133 -1.18 21.58 -7.03
C GLN A 133 -2.44 20.70 -6.96
N ALA A 134 -3.05 20.37 -8.10
CA ALA A 134 -4.21 19.48 -8.15
C ALA A 134 -3.87 18.08 -7.63
N HIS A 135 -2.73 17.51 -8.03
CA HIS A 135 -2.24 16.21 -7.58
C HIS A 135 -2.09 16.13 -6.05
N VAL A 136 -1.42 17.13 -5.46
CA VAL A 136 -1.22 17.20 -4.01
C VAL A 136 -2.56 17.34 -3.29
N ASN A 137 -3.43 18.23 -3.77
CA ASN A 137 -4.74 18.45 -3.18
C ASN A 137 -5.62 17.20 -3.24
N GLN A 138 -5.60 16.46 -4.36
CA GLN A 138 -6.32 15.20 -4.49
C GLN A 138 -5.87 14.20 -3.44
N GLY A 139 -4.55 14.03 -3.24
CA GLY A 139 -4.04 13.11 -2.22
C GLY A 139 -4.51 13.47 -0.81
N PHE A 140 -4.52 14.76 -0.45
CA PHE A 140 -5.06 15.20 0.84
C PHE A 140 -6.58 15.04 0.96
N ALA A 141 -7.34 15.24 -0.12
CA ALA A 141 -8.79 15.02 -0.14
C ALA A 141 -9.11 13.54 0.07
N THR A 142 -8.48 12.64 -0.69
CA THR A 142 -8.62 11.19 -0.53
C THR A 142 -8.22 10.74 0.88
N PHE A 143 -7.12 11.26 1.42
CA PHE A 143 -6.73 10.95 2.80
C PHE A 143 -7.77 11.36 3.84
N ALA A 144 -8.45 12.50 3.66
CA ALA A 144 -9.49 12.94 4.58
C ALA A 144 -10.72 12.02 4.56
N GLU A 145 -11.11 11.52 3.39
CA GLU A 145 -12.18 10.54 3.21
C GLU A 145 -11.80 9.20 3.86
N VAL A 146 -10.64 8.64 3.49
CA VAL A 146 -10.12 7.37 4.05
C VAL A 146 -10.00 7.44 5.57
N LYS A 147 -9.50 8.56 6.11
CA LYS A 147 -9.41 8.75 7.55
C LYS A 147 -10.79 8.66 8.22
N ALA A 148 -11.82 9.29 7.63
CA ALA A 148 -13.16 9.24 8.18
C ALA A 148 -13.75 7.83 8.13
N GLU A 149 -13.51 7.09 7.06
CA GLU A 149 -13.95 5.69 6.91
C GLU A 149 -13.23 4.74 7.88
N ILE A 150 -11.93 4.96 8.14
CA ILE A 150 -11.19 4.23 9.20
C ILE A 150 -11.79 4.54 10.58
N GLU A 151 -12.05 5.81 10.89
CA GLU A 151 -12.66 6.22 12.17
C GLU A 151 -14.09 5.69 12.34
N ALA A 152 -14.83 5.49 11.25
CA ALA A 152 -16.15 4.86 11.22
C ALA A 152 -16.10 3.31 11.29
N GLY A 153 -14.92 2.71 11.10
CA GLY A 153 -14.74 1.25 11.03
C GLY A 153 -15.19 0.62 9.71
N GLU A 154 -15.31 1.42 8.65
CA GLU A 154 -15.67 0.99 7.29
C GLU A 154 -14.44 0.50 6.51
N ILE A 155 -13.29 1.15 6.70
CA ILE A 155 -11.97 0.65 6.26
C ILE A 155 -11.32 -0.08 7.44
N THR A 156 -10.97 -1.34 7.22
CA THR A 156 -10.42 -2.26 8.22
C THR A 156 -9.12 -2.93 7.77
N THR A 157 -8.71 -2.77 6.51
CA THR A 157 -7.49 -3.36 5.97
C THR A 157 -6.61 -2.36 5.20
N PRO A 158 -5.29 -2.61 5.10
CA PRO A 158 -4.40 -1.82 4.23
C PRO A 158 -4.80 -1.86 2.75
N GLU A 159 -5.35 -2.98 2.28
CA GLU A 159 -5.76 -3.14 0.89
C GLU A 159 -6.95 -2.22 0.54
N GLU A 160 -7.88 -2.01 1.47
CA GLU A 160 -8.96 -1.04 1.33
C GLU A 160 -8.43 0.40 1.29
N VAL A 161 -7.41 0.71 2.09
CA VAL A 161 -6.70 2.00 1.99
C VAL A 161 -6.06 2.16 0.62
N ASP A 162 -5.30 1.18 0.13
CA ASP A 162 -4.63 1.28 -1.17
C ASP A 162 -5.64 1.47 -2.31
N ALA A 163 -6.76 0.75 -2.28
CA ALA A 163 -7.83 0.86 -3.27
C ALA A 163 -8.45 2.26 -3.34
N ALA A 164 -8.47 3.01 -2.24
CA ALA A 164 -8.98 4.38 -2.23
C ALA A 164 -8.03 5.40 -2.90
N PHE A 165 -6.75 5.06 -3.07
CA PHE A 165 -5.71 5.92 -3.63
C PHE A 165 -5.26 5.54 -5.06
N ASP A 166 -5.94 4.60 -5.70
CA ASP A 166 -5.71 4.16 -7.08
C ASP A 166 -6.61 4.92 -8.07
#